data_AF-Q2KHV5-F1
#
_entry.id   AF-Q2KHV5-F1
#
_cell.length_a   1.000
_cell.length_b   1.000
_cell.length_c   1.000
_cell.angle_alpha   90.00
_cell.angle_beta   90.00
_cell.angle_gamma   90.00
#
_symmetry.space_group_name_H-M   'P 1'
#
loop_
_entity.id
_entity.type
_entity.pdbx_description
1 polymer ?
#
loop_
_entity_poly.entity_id
_entity_poly.type
_entity_poly.pdbx_seq_one_letter_code
_entity_poly.pdbx_strand_id
1 'polypeptide(L)'
;MNFLAAAGVRRLCAMRAVLPCLWRGKYFSSGNEPAENNTVTPMLRHLIYKIKSTGPITVAEYMKEVLTNPAKGYYMNRDMLGEEGDFITSPEISQMFGELLGIWFISEWIAAGKNAAFQLVELGPGKGTLLGDILRVFSQLGSLLKNCDISLHLVEVSQKLSEIQALTLTEEKVPLERNAESPVYMKGVTKSGIPVSWYRDLQDVPKEYSFYLAHEFFDVLPVHKFQKTPHGWREVLVDIDPQVSDKLRFVLAPCATPAGAFIQNDETRDHVEVCPEAGVVIQELSQRISLTGGAALIADYGHDGTKTDTFRGFCGYRLHDVLTAPGTADLTADVDFSYLRRMSQGKVASLGPVEQQTFLRNMGIDVRLKILLDKTDDPSLRQQLLQGYNMLMNPMKMGERFNFLALVPHQRLHGRNHQTNARQSKPSPSPVAGFGELAWQ
;
A
#
# COMPACT_ATOMS: atom_id res chain seq x y z
N MET A 1 -76.05 -0.45 -34.27
CA MET A 1 -76.33 -0.69 -35.70
C MET A 1 -75.01 -0.76 -36.44
N ASN A 2 -74.75 -1.89 -37.10
CA ASN A 2 -73.60 -2.09 -37.98
C ASN A 2 -73.70 -1.20 -39.22
N PHE A 3 -72.57 -0.59 -39.59
CA PHE A 3 -72.22 -0.15 -40.93
C PHE A 3 -70.73 -0.55 -41.10
N LEU A 4 -70.33 -1.59 -41.86
CA LEU A 4 -70.31 -1.73 -43.32
C LEU A 4 -69.86 -0.44 -44.02
N ALA A 5 -68.85 -0.36 -44.90
CA ALA A 5 -68.02 -1.36 -45.55
C ALA A 5 -66.87 -0.65 -46.30
N ALA A 6 -65.77 -1.39 -46.49
CA ALA A 6 -65.02 -1.55 -47.74
C ALA A 6 -64.23 -0.39 -48.40
N ALA A 7 -62.90 -0.59 -48.48
CA ALA A 7 -61.98 -0.41 -49.63
C ALA A 7 -60.54 -0.53 -49.08
N GLY A 8 -59.55 -1.22 -49.65
CA GLY A 8 -59.42 -1.99 -50.89
C GLY A 8 -57.92 -2.27 -51.10
N VAL A 9 -57.58 -3.56 -51.25
CA VAL A 9 -56.57 -4.15 -52.15
C VAL A 9 -55.11 -3.61 -52.12
N ARG A 10 -54.17 -4.46 -51.67
CA ARG A 10 -53.13 -5.05 -52.56
C ARG A 10 -52.43 -6.27 -51.93
N ARG A 11 -52.35 -7.31 -52.76
CA ARG A 11 -51.74 -8.64 -52.55
C ARG A 11 -50.22 -8.57 -52.72
N LEU A 12 -49.46 -9.44 -52.04
CA LEU A 12 -48.76 -10.59 -52.67
C LEU A 12 -47.84 -11.36 -51.69
N CYS A 13 -48.06 -12.68 -51.72
CA CYS A 13 -47.16 -13.83 -51.54
C CYS A 13 -46.20 -13.96 -50.34
N ALA A 14 -46.52 -15.01 -49.59
CA ALA A 14 -45.68 -15.87 -48.77
C ALA A 14 -44.31 -16.25 -49.36
N MET A 15 -43.32 -16.37 -48.47
CA MET A 15 -42.42 -17.52 -48.41
C MET A 15 -41.83 -17.68 -47.00
N ARG A 16 -42.02 -18.87 -46.43
CA ARG A 16 -41.26 -19.41 -45.29
C ARG A 16 -39.84 -19.72 -45.76
N ALA A 17 -38.80 -19.24 -45.05
CA ALA A 17 -37.50 -19.91 -45.00
C ALA A 17 -36.64 -19.38 -43.82
N VAL A 18 -36.54 -20.25 -42.81
CA VAL A 18 -35.35 -20.65 -42.02
C VAL A 18 -34.25 -19.60 -41.72
N LEU A 19 -34.06 -19.41 -40.41
CA LEU A 19 -32.90 -18.84 -39.73
C LEU A 19 -31.54 -19.33 -40.27
N PRO A 20 -30.59 -18.42 -40.52
CA PRO A 20 -29.19 -18.71 -40.32
C PRO A 20 -28.72 -18.01 -39.05
N CYS A 21 -28.39 -18.84 -38.06
CA CYS A 21 -27.53 -18.49 -36.95
C CYS A 21 -26.16 -18.08 -37.52
N LEU A 22 -25.92 -16.78 -37.64
CA LEU A 22 -24.59 -16.22 -37.91
C LEU A 22 -24.20 -15.34 -36.72
N TRP A 23 -23.78 -16.01 -35.66
CA TRP A 23 -22.87 -15.43 -34.67
C TRP A 23 -21.58 -15.01 -35.40
N ARG A 24 -21.54 -13.77 -35.89
CA ARG A 24 -20.29 -13.06 -36.14
C ARG A 24 -20.06 -12.13 -34.96
N GLY A 25 -19.26 -12.60 -34.02
CA GLY A 25 -18.58 -11.73 -33.07
C GLY A 25 -17.83 -10.67 -33.86
N LYS A 26 -18.35 -9.45 -33.86
CA LYS A 26 -17.60 -8.29 -34.29
C LYS A 26 -16.60 -7.99 -33.18
N TYR A 27 -15.38 -8.45 -33.37
CA TYR A 27 -14.21 -7.85 -32.75
C TYR A 27 -14.31 -6.34 -32.97
N PHE A 28 -14.40 -5.58 -31.88
CA PHE A 28 -14.17 -4.15 -31.93
C PHE A 28 -12.71 -3.96 -32.34
N SER A 29 -12.51 -3.61 -33.61
CA SER A 29 -11.23 -3.16 -34.11
C SER A 29 -10.81 -1.94 -33.28
N SER A 30 -9.60 -1.98 -32.75
CA SER A 30 -8.84 -0.83 -32.26
C SER A 30 -8.67 0.15 -33.42
N GLY A 31 -9.68 0.97 -33.68
CA GLY A 31 -9.56 2.12 -34.54
C GLY A 31 -8.63 3.10 -33.86
N ASN A 32 -7.41 3.22 -34.40
CA ASN A 32 -6.55 4.39 -34.17
C ASN A 32 -7.19 5.58 -34.91
N GLU A 33 -8.33 6.06 -34.41
CA GLU A 33 -8.73 7.44 -34.64
C GLU A 33 -8.02 8.30 -33.59
N PRO A 34 -7.40 9.43 -33.97
CA PRO A 34 -6.76 10.31 -33.00
C PRO A 34 -7.82 10.73 -31.99
N ALA A 35 -7.52 10.56 -30.70
CA ALA A 35 -8.42 10.87 -29.60
C ALA A 35 -8.93 12.31 -29.77
N GLU A 36 -10.16 12.46 -30.28
CA GLU A 36 -10.95 13.64 -29.99
C GLU A 36 -10.93 13.80 -28.47
N ASN A 37 -10.55 14.99 -27.99
CA ASN A 37 -10.38 15.36 -26.58
C ASN A 37 -11.65 15.09 -25.75
N ASN A 38 -11.95 13.83 -25.49
CA ASN A 38 -13.02 13.42 -24.60
C ASN A 38 -12.45 13.54 -23.18
N THR A 39 -12.52 14.76 -22.64
CA THR A 39 -12.06 15.15 -21.30
C THR A 39 -12.70 14.29 -20.19
N VAL A 40 -13.81 13.61 -20.50
CA VAL A 40 -14.56 12.78 -19.55
C VAL A 40 -14.01 11.36 -19.52
N THR A 41 -13.21 11.07 -18.50
CA THR A 41 -12.73 9.70 -18.25
C THR A 41 -13.89 8.75 -17.90
N PRO A 42 -13.76 7.43 -18.15
CA PRO A 42 -14.76 6.46 -17.71
C PRO A 42 -15.02 6.49 -16.20
N MET A 43 -14.01 6.85 -15.41
CA MET A 43 -14.12 7.01 -13.95
C MET A 43 -14.89 8.29 -13.60
N LEU A 44 -14.61 9.41 -14.27
CA LEU A 44 -15.34 10.67 -14.06
C LEU A 44 -16.84 10.48 -14.29
N ARG A 45 -17.20 9.78 -15.37
CA ARG A 45 -18.60 9.44 -15.66
C ARG A 45 -19.25 8.62 -14.54
N HIS A 46 -18.53 7.63 -14.01
CA HIS A 46 -18.98 6.79 -12.89
C HIS A 46 -19.24 7.63 -11.63
N LEU A 47 -18.28 8.48 -11.26
CA LEU A 47 -18.38 9.37 -10.11
C LEU A 47 -19.54 10.36 -10.25
N ILE A 48 -19.74 10.95 -11.43
CA ILE A 48 -20.89 11.84 -11.70
C ILE A 48 -22.21 11.12 -11.49
N TYR A 49 -22.37 9.90 -12.00
CA TYR A 49 -23.61 9.13 -11.78
C TYR A 49 -23.83 8.80 -10.31
N LYS A 50 -22.77 8.45 -9.60
CA LYS A 50 -22.82 8.17 -8.17
C LYS A 50 -23.23 9.40 -7.36
N ILE A 51 -22.60 10.54 -7.59
CA ILE A 51 -22.90 11.81 -6.91
C ILE A 51 -24.32 12.28 -7.21
N LYS A 52 -24.79 12.18 -8.47
CA LYS A 52 -26.19 12.48 -8.81
C LYS A 52 -27.20 11.60 -8.09
N SER A 53 -26.82 10.37 -7.76
CA SER A 53 -27.72 9.38 -7.13
C SER A 53 -27.70 9.46 -5.60
N THR A 54 -26.58 9.83 -5.00
CA THR A 54 -26.36 9.74 -3.54
C THR A 54 -26.05 11.08 -2.87
N GLY A 55 -25.80 12.13 -3.65
CA GLY A 55 -25.26 13.40 -3.17
C GLY A 55 -23.72 13.42 -3.18
N PRO A 56 -23.11 14.49 -2.64
CA PRO A 56 -21.66 14.59 -2.51
C PRO A 56 -21.06 13.40 -1.75
N ILE A 57 -19.92 12.90 -2.22
CA ILE A 57 -19.22 11.75 -1.63
C ILE A 57 -18.03 12.20 -0.79
N THR A 58 -17.60 11.38 0.17
CA THR A 58 -16.40 11.70 0.96
C THR A 58 -15.13 11.65 0.11
N VAL A 59 -14.06 12.34 0.54
CA VAL A 59 -12.74 12.19 -0.10
C VAL A 59 -12.24 10.75 -0.02
N ALA A 60 -12.53 10.05 1.08
CA ALA A 60 -12.18 8.65 1.25
C ALA A 60 -12.85 7.76 0.19
N GLU A 61 -14.16 7.94 -0.01
CA GLU A 61 -14.90 7.21 -1.04
C GLU A 61 -14.42 7.55 -2.45
N TYR A 62 -14.09 8.82 -2.69
CA TYR A 62 -13.47 9.25 -3.95
C TYR A 62 -12.14 8.54 -4.19
N MET A 63 -11.22 8.52 -3.21
CA MET A 63 -9.95 7.81 -3.30
C MET A 63 -10.15 6.32 -3.58
N LYS A 64 -11.04 5.66 -2.82
CA LYS A 64 -11.32 4.23 -2.99
C LYS A 64 -11.77 3.90 -4.41
N GLU A 65 -12.70 4.69 -4.95
CA GLU A 65 -13.20 4.53 -6.32
C GLU A 65 -12.09 4.79 -7.35
N VAL A 66 -11.33 5.87 -7.21
CA VAL A 66 -10.26 6.22 -8.16
C VAL A 66 -9.13 5.19 -8.15
N LEU A 67 -8.74 4.70 -6.98
CA LEU A 67 -7.56 3.84 -6.81
C LEU A 67 -7.85 2.35 -7.02
N THR A 68 -8.94 1.85 -6.43
CA THR A 68 -9.16 0.40 -6.25
C THR A 68 -10.47 -0.12 -6.84
N ASN A 69 -11.25 0.71 -7.54
CA ASN A 69 -12.46 0.24 -8.22
C ASN A 69 -12.12 -0.94 -9.16
N PRO A 70 -12.79 -2.10 -9.03
CA PRO A 70 -12.44 -3.30 -9.81
C PRO A 70 -12.49 -3.13 -11.33
N ALA A 71 -13.35 -2.23 -11.83
CA ALA A 71 -13.54 -2.04 -13.26
C ALA A 71 -12.63 -0.95 -13.85
N LYS A 72 -12.30 0.08 -13.07
CA LYS A 72 -11.68 1.32 -13.59
C LYS A 72 -10.63 1.94 -12.66
N GLY A 73 -10.37 1.31 -11.53
CA GLY A 73 -9.42 1.80 -10.53
C GLY A 73 -8.01 1.82 -11.09
N TYR A 74 -7.26 2.82 -10.64
CA TYR A 74 -5.87 3.07 -11.00
C TYR A 74 -5.03 1.79 -10.81
N TYR A 75 -4.97 1.20 -9.61
CA TYR A 75 -4.16 0.00 -9.34
C TYR A 75 -4.69 -1.31 -9.95
N MET A 76 -5.89 -1.30 -10.53
CA MET A 76 -6.50 -2.50 -11.09
C MET A 76 -6.17 -2.71 -12.57
N ASN A 77 -5.87 -1.65 -13.34
CA ASN A 77 -5.91 -1.72 -14.81
C ASN A 77 -4.65 -1.30 -15.59
N ARG A 78 -3.59 -0.72 -14.98
CA ARG A 78 -2.37 -0.35 -15.75
C ARG A 78 -1.07 -0.93 -15.19
N ASP A 79 0.01 -0.85 -15.97
CA ASP A 79 1.39 -1.14 -15.56
C ASP A 79 1.97 0.13 -14.92
N MET A 80 2.05 0.19 -13.59
CA MET A 80 2.13 1.46 -12.85
C MET A 80 3.47 1.77 -12.18
N LEU A 81 4.29 0.74 -11.94
CA LEU A 81 5.46 0.82 -11.07
C LEU A 81 6.75 0.75 -11.91
N GLY A 82 7.75 1.60 -11.64
CA GLY A 82 9.06 1.62 -12.32
C GLY A 82 9.32 2.89 -13.15
N GLU A 83 10.42 2.95 -13.91
CA GLU A 83 10.81 4.15 -14.67
C GLU A 83 9.75 4.65 -15.68
N GLU A 84 8.95 3.73 -16.24
CA GLU A 84 7.79 4.02 -17.11
C GLU A 84 6.48 4.30 -16.34
N GLY A 85 6.48 4.12 -15.02
CA GLY A 85 5.34 4.33 -14.11
C GLY A 85 5.18 5.79 -13.66
N ASP A 86 4.09 6.06 -12.93
CA ASP A 86 3.80 7.42 -12.42
C ASP A 86 4.67 7.79 -11.19
N PHE A 87 5.28 6.80 -10.51
CA PHE A 87 6.17 6.97 -9.36
C PHE A 87 7.27 5.89 -9.28
N ILE A 88 8.35 6.23 -8.55
CA ILE A 88 9.47 5.34 -8.23
C ILE A 88 9.57 5.19 -6.70
N THR A 89 9.64 3.95 -6.22
CA THR A 89 9.66 3.62 -4.78
C THR A 89 11.07 3.29 -4.29
N SER A 90 11.31 3.35 -2.97
CA SER A 90 12.64 3.07 -2.37
C SER A 90 13.27 1.73 -2.82
N PRO A 91 12.53 0.60 -2.89
CA PRO A 91 13.06 -0.67 -3.35
C PRO A 91 13.49 -0.66 -4.82
N GLU A 92 12.82 0.12 -5.67
CA GLU A 92 13.17 0.25 -7.09
C GLU A 92 14.39 1.16 -7.30
N ILE A 93 14.67 2.06 -6.36
CA ILE A 93 15.81 2.99 -6.39
C ILE A 93 17.13 2.29 -6.05
N SER A 94 17.14 1.43 -5.02
CA SER A 94 18.38 0.78 -4.58
C SER A 94 18.14 -0.49 -3.80
N GLN A 95 18.85 -1.55 -4.20
CA GLN A 95 18.88 -2.83 -3.48
C GLN A 95 19.31 -2.71 -2.01
N MET A 96 20.09 -1.67 -1.66
CA MET A 96 20.55 -1.47 -0.28
C MET A 96 19.38 -1.28 0.68
N PHE A 97 18.27 -0.68 0.21
CA PHE A 97 17.09 -0.49 1.02
C PHE A 97 16.52 -1.84 1.49
N GLY A 98 16.15 -2.71 0.55
CA GLY A 98 15.57 -4.01 0.87
C GLY A 98 16.55 -4.93 1.60
N GLU A 99 17.85 -4.84 1.31
CA GLU A 99 18.88 -5.58 2.04
C GLU A 99 18.91 -5.21 3.53
N LEU A 100 18.88 -3.91 3.86
CA LEU A 100 18.91 -3.44 5.24
C LEU A 100 17.63 -3.81 5.99
N LEU A 101 16.47 -3.74 5.33
CA LEU A 101 15.21 -4.22 5.91
C LEU A 101 15.26 -5.72 6.18
N GLY A 102 15.85 -6.50 5.27
CA GLY A 102 16.10 -7.93 5.49
C GLY A 102 16.95 -8.18 6.74
N ILE A 103 18.02 -7.40 6.94
CA ILE A 103 18.84 -7.45 8.15
C ILE A 103 18.05 -7.05 9.41
N TRP A 104 17.16 -6.08 9.32
CA TRP A 104 16.30 -5.67 10.44
C TRP A 104 15.46 -6.85 10.96
N PHE A 105 14.80 -7.59 10.07
CA PHE A 105 14.01 -8.77 10.45
C PHE A 105 14.85 -9.86 11.11
N ILE A 106 16.05 -10.11 10.58
CA ILE A 106 16.97 -11.07 11.19
C ILE A 106 17.43 -10.62 12.57
N SER A 107 17.74 -9.33 12.74
CA SER A 107 18.10 -8.75 14.03
C SER A 107 17.00 -8.95 15.07
N GLU A 108 15.76 -8.64 14.71
CA GLU A 108 14.61 -8.81 15.62
C GLU A 108 14.28 -10.28 15.88
N TRP A 109 14.44 -11.17 14.88
CA TRP A 109 14.33 -12.62 15.08
C TRP A 109 15.37 -13.17 16.06
N ILE A 110 16.63 -12.71 15.96
CA ILE A 110 17.68 -13.06 16.91
C ILE A 110 17.32 -12.54 18.31
N ALA A 111 16.90 -11.27 18.42
CA ALA A 111 16.53 -10.65 19.68
C ALA A 111 15.34 -11.32 20.37
N ALA A 112 14.40 -11.88 19.59
CA ALA A 112 13.28 -12.67 20.09
C ALA A 112 13.66 -14.09 20.54
N GLY A 113 14.90 -14.53 20.28
CA GLY A 113 15.42 -15.83 20.69
C GLY A 113 15.43 -16.90 19.60
N LYS A 114 15.40 -16.52 18.31
CA LYS A 114 15.50 -17.42 17.16
C LYS A 114 14.42 -18.50 17.14
N ASN A 115 13.16 -18.09 17.11
CA ASN A 115 12.04 -19.02 17.00
C ASN A 115 12.22 -19.97 15.80
N ALA A 116 11.82 -21.23 15.97
CA ALA A 116 11.99 -22.29 14.97
C ALA A 116 11.19 -22.04 13.68
N ALA A 117 10.17 -21.18 13.73
CA ALA A 117 9.44 -20.74 12.56
C ALA A 117 9.03 -19.27 12.69
N PHE A 118 8.97 -18.56 11.57
CA PHE A 118 8.31 -17.26 11.49
C PHE A 118 7.68 -17.02 10.12
N GLN A 119 6.63 -16.21 10.11
CA GLN A 119 6.01 -15.72 8.88
C GLN A 119 6.55 -14.34 8.55
N LEU A 120 6.86 -14.06 7.29
CA LEU A 120 7.08 -12.69 6.80
C LEU A 120 5.85 -12.26 6.00
N VAL A 121 5.14 -11.28 6.53
CA VAL A 121 3.88 -10.77 5.97
C VAL A 121 4.12 -9.39 5.39
N GLU A 122 3.91 -9.20 4.09
CA GLU A 122 4.06 -7.90 3.43
C GLU A 122 2.70 -7.38 2.97
N LEU A 123 2.37 -6.15 3.38
CA LEU A 123 1.16 -5.44 2.98
C LEU A 123 1.46 -4.58 1.75
N GLY A 124 0.76 -4.81 0.65
CA GLY A 124 0.99 -4.08 -0.61
C GLY A 124 2.42 -4.24 -1.15
N PRO A 125 2.87 -5.46 -1.49
CA PRO A 125 4.27 -5.73 -1.88
C PRO A 125 4.69 -5.15 -3.24
N GLY A 126 3.81 -4.44 -3.95
CA GLY A 126 4.08 -3.84 -5.25
C GLY A 126 4.51 -4.88 -6.29
N LYS A 127 5.74 -4.78 -6.82
CA LYS A 127 6.30 -5.77 -7.76
C LYS A 127 6.95 -6.99 -7.09
N GLY A 128 7.09 -6.98 -5.77
CA GLY A 128 7.88 -7.97 -5.02
C GLY A 128 9.39 -7.71 -5.02
N THR A 129 9.85 -6.54 -5.46
CA THR A 129 11.28 -6.16 -5.47
C THR A 129 11.85 -6.11 -4.06
N LEU A 130 11.14 -5.47 -3.12
CA LEU A 130 11.54 -5.37 -1.71
C LEU A 130 11.74 -6.76 -1.09
N LEU A 131 10.74 -7.63 -1.25
CA LEU A 131 10.85 -9.00 -0.79
C LEU A 131 11.95 -9.77 -1.49
N GLY A 132 12.14 -9.56 -2.79
CA GLY A 132 13.24 -10.14 -3.55
C GLY A 132 14.60 -9.82 -2.94
N ASP A 133 14.81 -8.57 -2.52
CA ASP A 133 16.04 -8.14 -1.83
C ASP A 133 16.19 -8.82 -0.46
N ILE A 134 15.11 -8.85 0.33
CA ILE A 134 15.08 -9.53 1.63
C ILE A 134 15.42 -11.02 1.48
N LEU A 135 14.87 -11.70 0.48
CA LEU A 135 15.14 -13.11 0.20
C LEU A 135 16.58 -13.36 -0.23
N ARG A 136 17.22 -12.43 -0.95
CA ARG A 136 18.67 -12.52 -1.23
C ARG A 136 19.48 -12.44 0.05
N VAL A 137 19.12 -11.58 1.01
CA VAL A 137 19.76 -11.54 2.32
C VAL A 137 19.57 -12.84 3.09
N PHE A 138 18.35 -13.38 3.12
CA PHE A 138 18.06 -14.66 3.80
C PHE A 138 18.88 -15.79 3.19
N SER A 139 19.05 -15.81 1.86
CA SER A 139 19.87 -16.80 1.17
C SER A 139 21.36 -16.68 1.52
N GLN A 140 21.88 -15.45 1.61
CA GLN A 140 23.26 -15.18 2.05
C GLN A 140 23.50 -15.58 3.52
N LEU A 141 22.47 -15.47 4.36
CA LEU A 141 22.47 -15.88 5.77
C LEU A 141 21.91 -17.29 6.00
N GLY A 142 21.89 -18.14 4.96
CA GLY A 142 21.27 -19.46 5.03
C GLY A 142 21.85 -20.38 6.12
N SER A 143 23.12 -20.22 6.50
CA SER A 143 23.72 -20.97 7.62
C SER A 143 23.09 -20.63 8.98
N LEU A 144 22.70 -19.36 9.17
CA LEU A 144 22.03 -18.86 10.37
C LEU A 144 20.56 -19.28 10.39
N LEU A 145 19.91 -19.30 9.22
CA LEU A 145 18.48 -19.59 9.05
C LEU A 145 18.18 -21.07 8.81
N LYS A 146 19.20 -21.94 8.76
CA LYS A 146 19.07 -23.36 8.35
C LYS A 146 17.98 -24.15 9.08
N ASN A 147 17.76 -23.87 10.37
CA ASN A 147 16.78 -24.57 11.21
C ASN A 147 15.54 -23.71 11.49
N CYS A 148 15.31 -22.68 10.68
CA CYS A 148 14.16 -21.80 10.80
C CYS A 148 13.23 -22.04 9.61
N ASP A 149 12.01 -22.48 9.87
CA ASP A 149 10.97 -22.58 8.86
C ASP A 149 10.41 -21.18 8.57
N ILE A 150 10.59 -20.70 7.35
CA ILE A 150 10.13 -19.39 6.91
C ILE A 150 8.97 -19.59 5.94
N SER A 151 7.91 -18.79 6.06
CA SER A 151 6.85 -18.69 5.06
C SER A 151 6.54 -17.23 4.74
N LEU A 152 6.21 -16.96 3.49
CA LEU A 152 5.88 -15.62 3.00
C LEU A 152 4.38 -15.49 2.80
N HIS A 153 3.81 -14.37 3.24
CA HIS A 153 2.38 -14.10 3.15
C HIS A 153 2.18 -12.69 2.60
N LEU A 154 1.61 -12.58 1.40
CA LEU A 154 1.49 -11.31 0.70
C LEU A 154 0.02 -10.87 0.70
N VAL A 155 -0.25 -9.67 1.20
CA VAL A 155 -1.59 -9.07 1.19
C VAL A 155 -1.67 -8.12 0.00
N GLU A 156 -2.38 -8.55 -1.04
CA GLU A 156 -2.51 -7.84 -2.30
C GLU A 156 -3.93 -8.01 -2.86
N VAL A 157 -4.53 -6.92 -3.32
CA VAL A 157 -5.88 -6.91 -3.90
C VAL A 157 -5.84 -6.99 -5.42
N SER A 158 -4.79 -6.46 -6.05
CA SER A 158 -4.58 -6.43 -7.49
C SER A 158 -4.05 -7.77 -8.01
N GLN A 159 -4.88 -8.46 -8.79
CA GLN A 159 -4.47 -9.70 -9.44
C GLN A 159 -3.26 -9.49 -10.36
N LYS A 160 -3.21 -8.36 -11.07
CA LYS A 160 -2.10 -8.03 -11.97
C LYS A 160 -0.77 -7.92 -11.22
N LEU A 161 -0.75 -7.19 -10.10
CA LEU A 161 0.44 -7.07 -9.27
C LEU A 161 0.83 -8.43 -8.68
N SER A 162 -0.15 -9.24 -8.26
CA SER A 162 0.10 -10.60 -7.78
C SER A 162 0.82 -11.47 -8.81
N GLU A 163 0.38 -11.43 -10.08
CA GLU A 163 1.02 -12.17 -11.18
C GLU A 163 2.46 -11.70 -11.42
N ILE A 164 2.72 -10.39 -11.33
CA ILE A 164 4.08 -9.82 -11.41
C ILE A 164 4.93 -10.30 -10.24
N GLN A 165 4.42 -10.24 -9.01
CA GLN A 165 5.10 -10.71 -7.80
C GLN A 165 5.46 -12.19 -7.91
N ALA A 166 4.53 -13.02 -8.39
CA ALA A 166 4.77 -14.45 -8.61
C ALA A 166 5.95 -14.66 -9.57
N LEU A 167 5.96 -13.99 -10.73
CA LEU A 167 7.08 -14.06 -11.67
C LEU A 167 8.40 -13.59 -11.04
N THR A 168 8.40 -12.47 -10.30
CA THR A 168 9.59 -11.93 -9.62
C THR A 168 10.16 -12.91 -8.60
N LEU A 169 9.30 -13.52 -7.78
CA LEU A 169 9.70 -14.29 -6.60
C LEU A 169 9.88 -15.79 -6.88
N THR A 170 9.13 -16.35 -7.84
CA THR A 170 9.08 -17.80 -8.14
C THR A 170 9.59 -18.15 -9.52
N GLU A 171 9.89 -17.17 -10.41
CA GLU A 171 10.29 -17.39 -11.81
C GLU A 171 9.25 -18.10 -12.70
N GLU A 172 8.04 -18.33 -12.17
CA GLU A 172 7.00 -19.08 -12.82
C GLU A 172 5.66 -18.35 -12.71
N LYS A 173 4.76 -18.62 -13.66
CA LYS A 173 3.36 -18.20 -13.51
C LYS A 173 2.70 -19.12 -12.50
N VAL A 174 2.26 -18.55 -11.39
CA VAL A 174 1.52 -19.28 -10.37
C VAL A 174 0.02 -19.21 -10.69
N PRO A 175 -0.68 -20.34 -10.79
CA PRO A 175 -2.12 -20.34 -11.06
C PRO A 175 -2.91 -19.88 -9.82
N LEU A 176 -4.09 -19.30 -10.06
CA LEU A 176 -5.05 -19.03 -9.01
C LEU A 176 -5.52 -20.33 -8.34
N GLU A 177 -5.71 -20.27 -7.02
CA GLU A 177 -6.31 -21.33 -6.25
C GLU A 177 -7.76 -21.54 -6.67
N ARG A 178 -8.12 -22.82 -6.92
CA ARG A 178 -9.46 -23.17 -7.43
C ARG A 178 -10.51 -23.25 -6.34
N ASN A 179 -10.09 -23.44 -5.09
CA ASN A 179 -11.01 -23.55 -3.98
C ASN A 179 -11.52 -22.15 -3.58
N ALA A 180 -12.79 -21.87 -3.90
CA ALA A 180 -13.44 -20.61 -3.56
C ALA A 180 -13.57 -20.36 -2.04
N GLU A 181 -13.48 -21.40 -1.22
CA GLU A 181 -13.51 -21.29 0.25
C GLU A 181 -12.11 -21.05 0.86
N SER A 182 -11.05 -21.14 0.06
CA SER A 182 -9.70 -20.88 0.55
C SER A 182 -9.48 -19.37 0.72
N PRO A 183 -9.06 -18.90 1.91
CA PRO A 183 -8.63 -17.51 2.10
C PRO A 183 -7.43 -17.14 1.21
N VAL A 184 -6.63 -18.15 0.86
CA VAL A 184 -5.48 -18.01 -0.03
C VAL A 184 -5.94 -18.15 -1.47
N TYR A 185 -5.71 -17.13 -2.30
CA TYR A 185 -6.10 -17.15 -3.71
C TYR A 185 -4.97 -17.51 -4.67
N MET A 186 -3.72 -17.57 -4.19
CA MET A 186 -2.55 -17.99 -4.97
C MET A 186 -1.47 -18.56 -4.03
N LYS A 187 -0.76 -19.60 -4.46
CA LYS A 187 0.32 -20.24 -3.70
C LYS A 187 1.46 -20.69 -4.60
N GLY A 188 2.69 -20.39 -4.17
CA GLY A 188 3.90 -20.77 -4.90
C GLY A 188 5.05 -21.10 -3.95
N VAL A 189 6.21 -21.35 -4.55
CA VAL A 189 7.47 -21.57 -3.84
C VAL A 189 8.51 -20.66 -4.50
N THR A 190 9.23 -19.89 -3.70
CA THR A 190 10.26 -18.99 -4.22
C THR A 190 11.46 -19.75 -4.78
N LYS A 191 12.34 -19.04 -5.49
CA LYS A 191 13.62 -19.58 -6.00
C LYS A 191 14.50 -20.23 -4.92
N SER A 192 14.38 -19.76 -3.67
CA SER A 192 15.13 -20.28 -2.52
C SER A 192 14.40 -21.42 -1.77
N GLY A 193 13.26 -21.89 -2.29
CA GLY A 193 12.49 -22.98 -1.68
C GLY A 193 11.54 -22.55 -0.56
N ILE A 194 11.31 -21.23 -0.39
CA ILE A 194 10.44 -20.71 0.67
C ILE A 194 8.98 -20.68 0.16
N PRO A 195 8.00 -21.25 0.88
CA PRO A 195 6.61 -21.18 0.47
C PRO A 195 6.08 -19.74 0.54
N VAL A 196 5.28 -19.35 -0.45
CA VAL A 196 4.64 -18.03 -0.54
C VAL A 196 3.15 -18.17 -0.82
N SER A 197 2.32 -17.42 -0.09
CA SER A 197 0.85 -17.41 -0.21
C SER A 197 0.31 -15.99 -0.33
N TRP A 198 -0.70 -15.79 -1.16
CA TRP A 198 -1.34 -14.48 -1.36
C TRP A 198 -2.75 -14.43 -0.81
N TYR A 199 -3.07 -13.30 -0.18
CA TYR A 199 -4.31 -13.02 0.56
C TYR A 199 -4.88 -11.68 0.13
N ARG A 200 -6.22 -11.55 0.15
CA ARG A 200 -6.87 -10.27 -0.17
C ARG A 200 -6.97 -9.36 1.04
N ASP A 201 -7.01 -9.94 2.24
CA ASP A 201 -7.17 -9.24 3.50
C ASP A 201 -6.15 -9.76 4.52
N LEU A 202 -5.65 -8.87 5.38
CA LEU A 202 -4.76 -9.24 6.47
C LEU A 202 -5.43 -10.23 7.45
N GLN A 203 -6.75 -10.15 7.63
CA GLN A 203 -7.50 -11.04 8.53
C GLN A 203 -7.38 -12.52 8.14
N ASP A 204 -7.19 -12.79 6.85
CA ASP A 204 -7.08 -14.12 6.27
C ASP A 204 -5.69 -14.75 6.45
N VAL A 205 -4.68 -13.93 6.74
CA VAL A 205 -3.32 -14.41 7.03
C VAL A 205 -3.32 -15.15 8.37
N PRO A 206 -2.71 -16.35 8.47
CA PRO A 206 -2.65 -17.10 9.73
C PRO A 206 -2.07 -16.29 10.88
N LYS A 207 -2.58 -16.52 12.10
CA LYS A 207 -2.19 -15.78 13.31
C LYS A 207 -1.10 -16.54 14.06
N GLU A 208 0.13 -16.45 13.58
CA GLU A 208 1.31 -17.09 14.18
C GLU A 208 2.38 -16.04 14.54
N TYR A 209 3.58 -16.48 14.89
CA TYR A 209 4.70 -15.57 15.11
C TYR A 209 5.13 -14.97 13.76
N SER A 210 4.83 -13.69 13.56
CA SER A 210 4.96 -13.03 12.25
C SER A 210 5.73 -11.72 12.34
N PHE A 211 6.55 -11.46 11.33
CA PHE A 211 7.06 -10.14 11.02
C PHE A 211 6.19 -9.50 9.95
N TYR A 212 5.74 -8.27 10.18
CA TYR A 212 4.91 -7.51 9.25
C TYR A 212 5.72 -6.38 8.63
N LEU A 213 5.55 -6.19 7.33
CA LEU A 213 6.18 -5.13 6.55
C LEU A 213 5.09 -4.34 5.81
N ALA A 214 5.11 -3.03 5.94
CA ALA A 214 4.25 -2.14 5.17
C ALA A 214 5.11 -0.97 4.67
N HIS A 215 5.37 -0.92 3.37
CA HIS A 215 6.18 0.10 2.74
C HIS A 215 5.37 0.82 1.67
N GLU A 216 5.11 2.12 1.84
CA GLU A 216 4.20 2.90 0.97
C GLU A 216 2.84 2.19 0.80
N PHE A 217 2.22 1.88 1.94
CA PHE A 217 0.96 1.15 2.01
C PHE A 217 -0.16 2.02 2.60
N PHE A 218 0.16 2.90 3.53
CA PHE A 218 -0.84 3.64 4.31
C PHE A 218 -1.23 4.95 3.64
N ASP A 219 -0.37 5.51 2.79
CA ASP A 219 -0.55 6.78 2.08
C ASP A 219 -1.66 6.73 1.02
N VAL A 220 -1.87 5.55 0.43
CA VAL A 220 -2.91 5.28 -0.58
C VAL A 220 -4.23 4.88 0.04
N LEU A 221 -4.28 4.66 1.36
CA LEU A 221 -5.52 4.28 2.03
C LEU A 221 -6.51 5.47 2.07
N PRO A 222 -7.82 5.21 1.92
CA PRO A 222 -8.85 6.25 1.89
C PRO A 222 -8.84 7.20 3.11
N VAL A 223 -8.50 8.48 2.88
CA VAL A 223 -8.54 9.51 3.94
C VAL A 223 -9.81 10.36 3.89
N HIS A 224 -10.35 10.65 5.06
CA HIS A 224 -11.38 11.66 5.24
C HIS A 224 -10.73 12.99 5.59
N LYS A 225 -11.09 14.05 4.87
CA LYS A 225 -10.55 15.40 5.09
C LYS A 225 -11.53 16.23 5.89
N PHE A 226 -11.05 16.98 6.87
CA PHE A 226 -11.88 17.82 7.71
C PHE A 226 -11.33 19.24 7.80
N GLN A 227 -12.24 20.20 7.84
CA GLN A 227 -11.97 21.60 8.11
C GLN A 227 -12.66 22.03 9.41
N LYS A 228 -11.92 22.75 10.25
CA LYS A 228 -12.43 23.36 11.48
C LYS A 228 -13.24 24.60 11.11
N THR A 229 -14.48 24.66 11.58
CA THR A 229 -15.38 25.81 11.36
C THR A 229 -15.87 26.36 12.71
N PRO A 230 -16.45 27.58 12.74
CA PRO A 230 -17.09 28.10 13.95
C PRO A 230 -18.20 27.20 14.53
N HIS A 231 -18.75 26.29 13.73
CA HIS A 231 -19.79 25.34 14.14
C HIS A 231 -19.25 23.92 14.38
N GLY A 232 -17.94 23.77 14.55
CA GLY A 232 -17.23 22.51 14.73
C GLY A 232 -16.63 21.96 13.44
N TRP A 233 -16.09 20.75 13.51
CA TRP A 233 -15.50 20.07 12.35
C TRP A 233 -16.53 19.77 11.27
N ARG A 234 -16.17 20.02 10.00
CA ARG A 234 -16.94 19.67 8.81
C ARG A 234 -16.07 18.89 7.86
N GLU A 235 -16.60 17.79 7.34
CA GLU A 235 -15.89 16.96 6.37
C GLU A 235 -15.88 17.66 5.01
N VAL A 236 -14.76 17.58 4.31
CA VAL A 236 -14.63 17.97 2.92
C VAL A 236 -15.11 16.81 2.06
N LEU A 237 -16.07 17.10 1.18
CA LEU A 237 -16.71 16.16 0.25
C LEU A 237 -16.38 16.55 -1.19
N VAL A 238 -16.53 15.61 -2.11
CA VAL A 238 -16.42 15.81 -3.55
C VAL A 238 -17.83 15.86 -4.15
N ASP A 239 -18.11 16.94 -4.88
CA ASP A 239 -19.39 17.20 -5.53
C ASP A 239 -19.18 17.60 -7.00
N ILE A 240 -20.25 17.63 -7.77
CA ILE A 240 -20.25 18.15 -9.14
C ILE A 240 -20.27 19.69 -9.10
N ASP A 241 -19.54 20.32 -10.00
CA ASP A 241 -19.60 21.77 -10.20
C ASP A 241 -20.98 22.14 -10.79
N PRO A 242 -21.72 23.08 -10.18
CA PRO A 242 -23.07 23.43 -10.63
C PRO A 242 -23.08 24.17 -11.99
N GLN A 243 -21.95 24.73 -12.41
CA GLN A 243 -21.82 25.48 -13.67
C GLN A 243 -21.22 24.62 -14.78
N VAL A 244 -20.40 23.62 -14.43
CA VAL A 244 -19.67 22.78 -15.38
C VAL A 244 -19.95 21.30 -15.11
N SER A 245 -20.77 20.66 -15.95
CA SER A 245 -21.36 19.34 -15.67
C SER A 245 -20.37 18.17 -15.55
N ASP A 246 -19.17 18.32 -16.12
CA ASP A 246 -18.08 17.33 -16.12
C ASP A 246 -16.90 17.74 -15.23
N LYS A 247 -17.10 18.72 -14.35
CA LYS A 247 -16.09 19.16 -13.39
C LYS A 247 -16.51 18.79 -11.97
N LEU A 248 -15.57 18.33 -11.17
CA LEU A 248 -15.75 18.07 -9.74
C LEU A 248 -15.21 19.26 -8.92
N ARG A 249 -15.71 19.42 -7.70
CA ARG A 249 -15.26 20.42 -6.73
C ARG A 249 -15.29 19.87 -5.31
N PHE A 250 -14.53 20.49 -4.42
CA PHE A 250 -14.65 20.26 -2.98
C PHE A 250 -15.78 21.11 -2.39
N VAL A 251 -16.54 20.52 -1.46
CA VAL A 251 -17.59 21.19 -0.67
C VAL A 251 -17.49 20.77 0.79
N LEU A 252 -18.02 21.57 1.72
CA LEU A 252 -18.12 21.17 3.12
C LEU A 252 -19.45 20.46 3.39
N ALA A 253 -19.38 19.38 4.17
CA ALA A 253 -20.56 18.73 4.72
C ALA A 253 -21.39 19.75 5.53
N PRO A 254 -22.74 19.72 5.44
CA PRO A 254 -23.58 20.66 6.17
C PRO A 254 -23.58 20.43 7.68
N CYS A 255 -23.28 19.20 8.11
CA CYS A 255 -23.25 18.78 9.52
C CYS A 255 -22.05 17.86 9.79
N ALA A 256 -21.84 17.49 11.05
CA ALA A 256 -20.81 16.54 11.43
C ALA A 256 -21.09 15.15 10.80
N THR A 257 -20.04 14.49 10.34
CA THR A 257 -20.10 13.15 9.76
C THR A 257 -19.48 12.12 10.72
N PRO A 258 -19.80 10.82 10.58
CA PRO A 258 -19.28 9.78 11.48
C PRO A 258 -17.75 9.71 11.55
N ALA A 259 -17.05 9.96 10.44
CA ALA A 259 -15.58 9.96 10.40
C ALA A 259 -14.96 11.08 11.27
N GLY A 260 -15.73 12.10 11.63
CA GLY A 260 -15.28 13.15 12.56
C GLY A 260 -14.96 12.62 13.96
N ALA A 261 -15.44 11.42 14.33
CA ALA A 261 -15.12 10.76 15.59
C ALA A 261 -13.64 10.34 15.71
N PHE A 262 -12.89 10.29 14.61
CA PHE A 262 -11.46 9.97 14.60
C PHE A 262 -10.55 11.19 14.82
N ILE A 263 -11.12 12.40 14.76
CA ILE A 263 -10.41 13.64 15.08
C ILE A 263 -10.16 13.70 16.59
N GLN A 264 -8.96 14.10 16.98
CA GLN A 264 -8.60 14.18 18.39
C GLN A 264 -9.23 15.40 19.07
N ASN A 265 -9.61 15.27 20.34
CA ASN A 265 -10.23 16.36 21.11
C ASN A 265 -9.27 17.54 21.35
N ASP A 266 -7.97 17.27 21.43
CA ASP A 266 -6.88 18.22 21.60
C ASP A 266 -6.29 18.71 20.27
N GLU A 267 -6.95 18.41 19.14
CA GLU A 267 -6.49 18.82 17.82
C GLU A 267 -6.44 20.36 17.67
N THR A 268 -5.23 20.86 17.44
CA THR A 268 -4.94 22.30 17.31
C THR A 268 -5.00 22.80 15.87
N ARG A 269 -4.86 21.90 14.88
CA ARG A 269 -4.88 22.26 13.46
C ARG A 269 -6.28 22.67 13.02
N ASP A 270 -6.36 23.40 11.90
CA ASP A 270 -7.63 23.79 11.27
C ASP A 270 -8.05 22.86 10.12
N HIS A 271 -7.13 22.03 9.62
CA HIS A 271 -7.40 20.99 8.63
C HIS A 271 -6.73 19.70 9.06
N VAL A 272 -7.46 18.59 9.01
CA VAL A 272 -6.95 17.27 9.37
C VAL A 272 -7.42 16.20 8.40
N GLU A 273 -6.57 15.21 8.23
CA GLU A 273 -6.83 14.03 7.43
C GLU A 273 -6.85 12.83 8.38
N VAL A 274 -7.94 12.07 8.39
CA VAL A 274 -8.09 10.89 9.25
C VAL A 274 -8.30 9.66 8.37
N CYS A 275 -7.61 8.57 8.71
CA CYS A 275 -7.69 7.31 7.98
C CYS A 275 -8.19 6.19 8.90
N PRO A 276 -9.51 5.96 8.99
CA PRO A 276 -10.08 4.88 9.80
C PRO A 276 -9.50 3.51 9.43
N GLU A 277 -9.29 3.26 8.13
CA GLU A 277 -8.75 1.98 7.62
C GLU A 277 -7.33 1.72 8.10
N ALA A 278 -6.45 2.74 8.06
CA ALA A 278 -5.12 2.66 8.67
C ALA A 278 -5.20 2.29 10.16
N GLY A 279 -6.17 2.86 10.89
CA GLY A 279 -6.40 2.54 12.30
C GLY A 279 -6.78 1.08 12.54
N VAL A 280 -7.66 0.52 11.70
CA VAL A 280 -8.05 -0.90 11.75
C VAL A 280 -6.84 -1.81 11.51
N VAL A 281 -6.03 -1.51 10.50
CA VAL A 281 -4.82 -2.30 10.20
C VAL A 281 -3.83 -2.26 11.37
N ILE A 282 -3.53 -1.07 11.91
CA ILE A 282 -2.62 -0.96 13.06
C ILE A 282 -3.16 -1.70 14.30
N GLN A 283 -4.46 -1.64 14.56
CA GLN A 283 -5.07 -2.36 15.68
C GLN A 283 -4.93 -3.87 15.53
N GLU A 284 -5.14 -4.41 14.32
CA GLU A 284 -4.97 -5.84 14.03
C GLU A 284 -3.50 -6.26 14.16
N LEU A 285 -2.56 -5.51 13.57
CA LEU A 285 -1.12 -5.77 13.71
C LEU A 285 -0.70 -5.77 15.19
N SER A 286 -1.12 -4.75 15.93
CA SER A 286 -0.81 -4.62 17.35
C SER A 286 -1.39 -5.77 18.18
N GLN A 287 -2.62 -6.20 17.87
CA GLN A 287 -3.25 -7.34 18.54
C GLN A 287 -2.51 -8.65 18.25
N ARG A 288 -2.14 -8.91 16.99
CA ARG A 288 -1.37 -10.11 16.63
C ARG A 288 -0.02 -10.15 17.33
N ILE A 289 0.75 -9.06 17.22
CA ILE A 289 2.08 -8.97 17.85
C ILE A 289 2.00 -9.15 19.37
N SER A 290 0.96 -8.61 20.02
CA SER A 290 0.73 -8.78 21.46
C SER A 290 0.44 -10.24 21.85
N LEU A 291 -0.29 -10.98 21.00
CA LEU A 291 -0.71 -12.35 21.26
C LEU A 291 0.34 -13.41 20.88
N THR A 292 0.95 -13.27 19.72
CA THR A 292 1.83 -14.30 19.12
C THR A 292 3.30 -13.89 19.08
N GLY A 293 3.62 -12.64 19.42
CA GLY A 293 4.96 -12.08 19.26
C GLY A 293 5.22 -11.62 17.82
N GLY A 294 6.50 -11.40 17.50
CA GLY A 294 6.92 -10.84 16.22
C GLY A 294 7.11 -9.33 16.29
N ALA A 295 7.06 -8.65 15.15
CA ALA A 295 7.17 -7.20 15.06
C ALA A 295 6.61 -6.68 13.73
N ALA A 296 6.23 -5.41 13.67
CA ALA A 296 5.93 -4.73 12.41
C ALA A 296 6.95 -3.64 12.13
N LEU A 297 7.34 -3.49 10.86
CA LEU A 297 8.09 -2.36 10.34
C LEU A 297 7.26 -1.66 9.29
N ILE A 298 6.98 -0.37 9.53
CA ILE A 298 6.16 0.48 8.67
C ILE A 298 7.07 1.60 8.18
N ALA A 299 7.10 1.80 6.87
CA ALA A 299 7.89 2.84 6.21
C ALA A 299 7.01 3.58 5.20
N ASP A 300 6.77 4.87 5.43
CA ASP A 300 5.89 5.65 4.58
C ASP A 300 6.25 7.13 4.63
N TYR A 301 5.85 7.90 3.63
CA TYR A 301 6.00 9.35 3.69
C TYR A 301 4.88 9.97 4.49
N GLY A 302 5.26 10.91 5.35
CA GLY A 302 4.36 11.28 6.42
C GLY A 302 4.80 12.46 7.26
N HIS A 303 4.14 12.56 8.40
CA HIS A 303 4.44 13.51 9.47
C HIS A 303 3.98 12.96 10.81
N ASP A 304 4.32 13.67 11.89
CA ASP A 304 3.95 13.27 13.25
C ASP A 304 2.94 14.25 13.86
N GLY A 305 1.72 14.29 13.31
CA GLY A 305 0.66 15.22 13.75
C GLY A 305 0.88 16.70 13.40
N THR A 306 1.86 17.04 12.56
CA THR A 306 2.24 18.45 12.29
C THR A 306 1.68 19.02 10.98
N LYS A 307 1.54 18.23 9.91
CA LYS A 307 1.08 18.74 8.62
C LYS A 307 -0.44 18.80 8.53
N THR A 308 -0.91 19.57 7.55
CA THR A 308 -2.32 19.78 7.22
C THR A 308 -2.49 19.67 5.71
N ASP A 309 -3.61 19.13 5.25
CA ASP A 309 -4.03 19.17 3.84
C ASP A 309 -2.98 18.61 2.86
N THR A 310 -2.63 17.32 3.02
CA THR A 310 -1.54 16.68 2.28
C THR A 310 -2.01 15.84 1.09
N PHE A 311 -3.32 15.60 0.99
CA PHE A 311 -3.95 14.89 -0.12
C PHE A 311 -3.64 15.53 -1.47
N ARG A 312 -3.02 14.76 -2.37
CA ARG A 312 -2.52 15.21 -3.67
C ARG A 312 -2.51 14.06 -4.68
N GLY A 313 -2.32 14.41 -5.95
CA GLY A 313 -2.23 13.45 -7.04
C GLY A 313 -0.91 13.53 -7.78
N PHE A 314 -0.45 12.40 -8.33
CA PHE A 314 0.74 12.32 -9.18
C PHE A 314 0.43 11.65 -10.53
N CYS A 315 0.98 12.23 -11.60
CA CYS A 315 0.91 11.67 -12.94
C CYS A 315 2.22 11.97 -13.66
N GLY A 316 2.96 10.94 -14.07
CA GLY A 316 4.30 11.03 -14.64
C GLY A 316 5.25 11.89 -13.81
N TYR A 317 5.37 11.61 -12.50
CA TYR A 317 6.23 12.34 -11.55
C TYR A 317 5.89 13.82 -11.32
N ARG A 318 4.76 14.31 -11.82
CA ARG A 318 4.31 15.70 -11.61
C ARG A 318 3.07 15.75 -10.74
N LEU A 319 2.94 16.82 -9.96
CA LEU A 319 1.72 17.13 -9.25
C LEU A 319 0.57 17.24 -10.25
N HIS A 320 -0.51 16.54 -9.94
CA HIS A 320 -1.73 16.51 -10.70
C HIS A 320 -2.88 16.95 -9.80
N ASP A 321 -3.79 17.77 -10.33
CA ASP A 321 -5.02 18.11 -9.62
C ASP A 321 -5.82 16.83 -9.39
N VAL A 322 -6.07 16.52 -8.12
CA VAL A 322 -6.76 15.30 -7.69
C VAL A 322 -8.13 15.16 -8.31
N LEU A 323 -8.85 16.25 -8.64
CA LEU A 323 -10.20 16.20 -9.21
C LEU A 323 -10.23 16.19 -10.75
N THR A 324 -9.10 16.47 -11.39
CA THR A 324 -8.99 16.44 -12.86
C THR A 324 -8.77 15.00 -13.32
N ALA A 325 -9.43 14.60 -14.41
CA ALA A 325 -9.27 13.27 -15.05
C ALA A 325 -9.14 12.08 -14.06
N PRO A 326 -10.11 11.86 -13.14
CA PRO A 326 -10.01 10.79 -12.15
C PRO A 326 -9.72 9.43 -12.80
N GLY A 327 -8.95 8.60 -12.10
CA GLY A 327 -8.47 7.30 -12.58
C GLY A 327 -7.21 7.36 -13.45
N THR A 328 -6.66 8.54 -13.72
CA THR A 328 -5.43 8.68 -14.51
C THR A 328 -4.20 9.09 -13.72
N ALA A 329 -4.37 9.44 -12.45
CA ALA A 329 -3.31 9.85 -11.55
C ALA A 329 -3.36 8.99 -10.28
N ASP A 330 -2.20 8.77 -9.69
CA ASP A 330 -2.09 8.21 -8.36
C ASP A 330 -2.57 9.24 -7.34
N LEU A 331 -3.28 8.80 -6.30
CA LEU A 331 -3.82 9.66 -5.25
C LEU A 331 -3.25 9.23 -3.92
N THR A 332 -2.78 10.20 -3.14
CA THR A 332 -2.11 9.92 -1.88
C THR A 332 -2.31 11.03 -0.86
N ALA A 333 -2.23 10.70 0.42
CA ALA A 333 -2.05 11.62 1.53
C ALA A 333 -0.86 11.20 2.41
N ASP A 334 -0.16 12.17 3.01
CA ASP A 334 0.89 11.89 3.97
C ASP A 334 0.33 11.13 5.18
N VAL A 335 1.07 10.11 5.63
CA VAL A 335 0.71 9.31 6.79
C VAL A 335 0.93 10.11 8.08
N ASP A 336 -0.11 10.23 8.91
CA ASP A 336 0.00 10.76 10.27
C ASP A 336 0.48 9.66 11.24
N PHE A 337 1.79 9.59 11.46
CA PHE A 337 2.41 8.62 12.37
C PHE A 337 1.99 8.82 13.84
N SER A 338 1.56 10.03 14.22
CA SER A 338 0.99 10.28 15.55
C SER A 338 -0.31 9.51 15.72
N TYR A 339 -1.14 9.49 14.66
CA TYR A 339 -2.37 8.73 14.61
C TYR A 339 -2.10 7.23 14.63
N LEU A 340 -1.17 6.72 13.81
CA LEU A 340 -0.81 5.29 13.82
C LEU A 340 -0.37 4.83 15.22
N ARG A 341 0.50 5.58 15.91
CA ARG A 341 0.92 5.24 17.28
C ARG A 341 -0.25 5.19 18.25
N ARG A 342 -1.18 6.16 18.17
CA ARG A 342 -2.41 6.14 19.01
C ARG A 342 -3.27 4.91 18.74
N MET A 343 -3.39 4.50 17.47
CA MET A 343 -4.20 3.33 17.08
C MET A 343 -3.61 2.00 17.56
N SER A 344 -2.33 1.95 17.96
CA SER A 344 -1.77 0.78 18.65
C SER A 344 -2.41 0.52 20.02
N GLN A 345 -3.08 1.54 20.61
CA GLN A 345 -3.76 1.49 21.90
C GLN A 345 -2.89 0.97 23.06
N GLY A 346 -1.57 1.09 22.95
CA GLY A 346 -0.64 0.58 23.95
C GLY A 346 -0.62 -0.95 24.09
N LYS A 347 -1.21 -1.72 23.14
CA LYS A 347 -1.11 -3.19 23.11
C LYS A 347 0.32 -3.67 22.85
N VAL A 348 1.10 -2.83 22.20
CA VAL A 348 2.50 -3.01 21.80
C VAL A 348 3.27 -1.72 22.06
N ALA A 349 4.60 -1.82 22.09
CA ALA A 349 5.46 -0.65 22.11
C ALA A 349 5.66 -0.12 20.69
N SER A 350 5.58 1.20 20.53
CA SER A 350 5.84 1.89 19.26
C SER A 350 7.16 2.64 19.35
N LEU A 351 8.07 2.38 18.41
CA LEU A 351 9.33 3.12 18.26
C LEU A 351 9.27 3.97 16.98
N GLY A 352 9.59 5.26 17.09
CA GLY A 352 9.50 6.22 16.00
C GLY A 352 8.27 7.16 16.09
N PRO A 353 7.94 7.91 15.02
CA PRO A 353 8.59 7.83 13.72
C PRO A 353 10.06 8.28 13.77
N VAL A 354 10.91 7.66 12.94
CA VAL A 354 12.30 8.07 12.70
C VAL A 354 12.43 8.33 11.21
N GLU A 355 13.06 9.45 10.84
CA GLU A 355 13.33 9.77 9.44
C GLU A 355 14.11 8.65 8.74
N GLN A 356 13.80 8.40 7.47
CA GLN A 356 14.42 7.35 6.67
C GLN A 356 15.95 7.45 6.63
N GLN A 357 16.50 8.66 6.46
CA GLN A 357 17.95 8.84 6.46
C GLN A 357 18.59 8.39 7.77
N THR A 358 17.91 8.63 8.90
CA THR A 358 18.41 8.30 10.23
C THR A 358 18.30 6.80 10.46
N PHE A 359 17.15 6.20 10.13
CA PHE A 359 16.96 4.76 10.19
C PHE A 359 17.99 4.00 9.35
N LEU A 360 18.16 4.35 8.08
CA LEU A 360 19.08 3.68 7.16
C LEU A 360 20.56 3.86 7.57
N ARG A 361 20.93 5.04 8.09
CA ARG A 361 22.26 5.28 8.64
C ARG A 361 22.53 4.39 9.85
N ASN A 362 21.57 4.30 10.77
CA ASN A 362 21.61 3.41 11.93
C ASN A 362 21.59 1.92 11.55
N MET A 363 21.12 1.57 10.35
CA MET A 363 21.22 0.21 9.81
C MET A 363 22.54 -0.05 9.07
N GLY A 364 23.39 0.95 8.88
CA GLY A 364 24.72 0.80 8.27
C GLY A 364 24.75 0.95 6.75
N ILE A 365 23.85 1.74 6.17
CA ILE A 365 23.81 1.96 4.71
C ILE A 365 25.13 2.49 4.12
N ASP A 366 25.87 3.33 4.85
CA ASP A 366 27.15 3.89 4.40
C ASP A 366 28.22 2.80 4.20
N VAL A 367 28.27 1.84 5.12
CA VAL A 367 29.16 0.69 5.04
C VAL A 367 28.75 -0.20 3.88
N ARG A 368 27.45 -0.40 3.69
CA ARG A 368 26.94 -1.22 2.58
C ARG A 368 27.26 -0.60 1.23
N LEU A 369 27.06 0.71 1.06
CA LEU A 369 27.43 1.44 -0.15
C LEU A 369 28.91 1.24 -0.47
N LYS A 370 29.79 1.41 0.54
CA LYS A 370 31.23 1.21 0.37
C LYS A 370 31.56 -0.19 -0.13
N ILE A 371 30.99 -1.24 0.49
CA ILE A 371 31.20 -2.63 0.07
C ILE A 371 30.76 -2.87 -1.37
N LEU A 372 29.64 -2.28 -1.80
CA LEU A 372 29.16 -2.41 -3.17
C LEU A 372 30.08 -1.69 -4.15
N LEU A 373 30.52 -0.47 -3.84
CA LEU A 373 31.48 0.27 -4.65
C LEU A 373 32.84 -0.45 -4.75
N ASP A 374 33.33 -1.06 -3.67
CA ASP A 374 34.61 -1.79 -3.70
C ASP A 374 34.55 -3.08 -4.55
N LYS A 375 33.35 -3.57 -4.89
CA LYS A 375 33.15 -4.79 -5.69
C LYS A 375 32.96 -4.53 -7.18
N THR A 376 32.83 -3.28 -7.62
CA THR A 376 32.65 -2.96 -9.04
C THR A 376 33.52 -1.78 -9.47
N ASP A 377 34.21 -1.97 -10.59
CA ASP A 377 34.97 -0.93 -11.28
C ASP A 377 34.17 -0.26 -12.41
N ASP A 378 32.97 -0.77 -12.74
CA ASP A 378 32.11 -0.19 -13.79
C ASP A 378 31.63 1.22 -13.40
N PRO A 379 32.05 2.29 -14.11
CA PRO A 379 31.68 3.66 -13.80
C PRO A 379 30.15 3.89 -13.81
N SER A 380 29.42 3.22 -14.70
CA SER A 380 27.97 3.38 -14.82
C SER A 380 27.26 2.83 -13.59
N LEU A 381 27.55 1.58 -13.22
CA LEU A 381 26.99 0.96 -12.02
C LEU A 381 27.37 1.72 -10.74
N ARG A 382 28.62 2.20 -10.63
CA ARG A 382 29.05 3.03 -9.50
C ARG A 382 28.24 4.32 -9.40
N GLN A 383 27.96 4.99 -10.53
CA GLN A 383 27.15 6.20 -10.55
C GLN A 383 25.70 5.89 -10.14
N GLN A 384 25.11 4.80 -10.62
CA GLN A 384 23.76 4.37 -10.23
C GLN A 384 23.65 4.12 -8.72
N LEU A 385 24.63 3.43 -8.12
CA LEU A 385 24.68 3.19 -6.67
C LEU A 385 24.74 4.51 -5.87
N LEU A 386 25.57 5.46 -6.31
CA LEU A 386 25.68 6.78 -5.67
C LEU A 386 24.41 7.61 -5.82
N GLN A 387 23.75 7.56 -6.99
CA GLN A 387 22.48 8.24 -7.24
C GLN A 387 21.36 7.66 -6.38
N GLY A 388 21.26 6.33 -6.31
CA GLY A 388 20.28 5.64 -5.48
C GLY A 388 20.47 5.95 -3.99
N TYR A 389 21.72 5.89 -3.51
CA TYR A 389 22.06 6.31 -2.14
C TYR A 389 21.62 7.76 -1.87
N ASN A 390 21.99 8.70 -2.76
CA ASN A 390 21.62 10.10 -2.60
C ASN A 390 20.09 10.30 -2.65
N MET A 391 19.34 9.51 -3.43
CA MET A 391 17.88 9.61 -3.44
C MET A 391 17.27 9.20 -2.09
N LEU A 392 17.75 8.08 -1.51
CA LEU A 392 17.26 7.55 -0.25
C LEU A 392 17.66 8.39 0.97
N MET A 393 18.87 8.94 0.98
CA MET A 393 19.48 9.57 2.17
C MET A 393 19.38 11.09 2.18
N ASN A 394 19.12 11.75 1.06
CA ASN A 394 19.11 13.21 1.00
C ASN A 394 17.84 13.78 1.66
N PRO A 395 17.97 14.69 2.64
CA PRO A 395 16.85 15.37 3.30
C PRO A 395 15.79 15.93 2.37
N MET A 396 16.23 16.59 1.29
CA MET A 396 15.35 17.26 0.34
C MET A 396 14.60 16.28 -0.58
N LYS A 397 15.06 15.02 -0.65
CA LYS A 397 14.49 13.93 -1.44
C LYS A 397 13.67 13.00 -0.54
N MET A 398 14.09 11.75 -0.33
CA MET A 398 13.33 10.81 0.51
C MET A 398 13.75 10.82 1.98
N GLY A 399 14.96 11.29 2.28
CA GLY A 399 15.60 11.12 3.59
C GLY A 399 14.78 11.61 4.79
N GLU A 400 14.19 12.80 4.71
CA GLU A 400 13.33 13.39 5.76
C GLU A 400 11.83 13.30 5.45
N ARG A 401 11.47 12.97 4.20
CA ARG A 401 10.05 12.84 3.80
C ARG A 401 9.45 11.52 4.27
N PHE A 402 10.26 10.46 4.21
CA PHE A 402 9.90 9.11 4.64
C PHE A 402 10.25 8.89 6.10
N ASN A 403 9.38 8.18 6.80
CA ASN A 403 9.51 7.87 8.20
C ASN A 403 9.30 6.37 8.45
N PHE A 404 10.02 5.85 9.43
CA PHE A 404 9.95 4.48 9.90
C PHE A 404 9.29 4.43 11.27
N LEU A 405 8.37 3.47 11.45
CA LEU A 405 7.72 3.13 12.71
C LEU A 405 7.84 1.63 12.94
N ALA A 406 8.33 1.23 14.10
CA ALA A 406 8.33 -0.17 14.51
C ALA A 406 7.28 -0.41 15.60
N LEU A 407 6.55 -1.52 15.48
CA LEU A 407 5.69 -2.05 16.53
C LEU A 407 6.30 -3.34 17.07
N VAL A 408 6.60 -3.39 18.36
CA VAL A 408 7.23 -4.56 19.01
C VAL A 408 6.51 -4.92 20.31
N PRO A 409 6.54 -6.17 20.78
CA PRO A 409 5.99 -6.54 22.08
C PRO A 409 6.66 -5.73 23.19
N HIS A 410 5.92 -5.28 24.21
CA HIS A 410 6.49 -4.54 25.36
C HIS A 410 7.67 -5.26 26.02
N GLN A 411 7.60 -6.60 26.06
CA GLN A 411 8.64 -7.48 26.62
C GLN A 411 10.00 -7.32 25.91
N ARG A 412 10.01 -6.91 24.64
CA ARG A 412 11.20 -6.65 23.82
C ARG A 412 12.03 -5.48 24.35
N LEU A 413 11.39 -4.51 25.02
CA LEU A 413 12.03 -3.30 25.55
C LEU A 413 12.38 -3.37 27.04
N HIS A 414 11.80 -4.30 27.81
CA HIS A 414 12.03 -4.41 29.26
C HIS A 414 12.97 -5.56 29.67
N GLY A 415 13.40 -6.39 28.71
CA GLY A 415 14.13 -7.64 28.97
C GLY A 415 13.20 -8.71 29.56
N ARG A 416 13.39 -9.99 29.19
CA ARG A 416 12.60 -11.09 29.76
C ARG A 416 12.84 -11.15 31.28
N ASN A 417 11.78 -11.00 32.08
CA ASN A 417 11.79 -11.38 33.50
C ASN A 417 11.88 -12.91 33.59
N HIS A 418 13.05 -13.50 33.33
CA HIS A 418 13.31 -14.83 33.85
C HIS A 418 13.41 -14.69 35.37
N GLN A 419 12.48 -15.32 36.08
CA GLN A 419 12.55 -15.51 37.53
C GLN A 419 13.75 -16.40 37.84
N THR A 420 14.96 -15.84 37.90
CA THR A 420 16.14 -16.55 38.38
C THR A 420 16.99 -15.63 39.26
N ASN A 421 16.97 -15.96 40.55
CA ASN A 421 17.89 -15.62 41.64
C ASN A 421 18.78 -14.36 41.49
N ALA A 422 18.52 -13.41 42.40
CA ALA A 422 19.33 -12.23 42.65
C ALA A 422 20.82 -12.58 42.81
N ARG A 423 21.62 -12.36 41.75
CA ARG A 423 23.07 -12.04 41.80
C ARG A 423 23.76 -11.84 40.44
N GLN A 424 23.04 -11.79 39.32
CA GLN A 424 23.63 -11.40 38.02
C GLN A 424 22.95 -10.13 37.51
N SER A 425 23.77 -9.14 37.13
CA SER A 425 23.34 -7.92 36.46
C SER A 425 22.39 -8.28 35.31
N LYS A 426 21.16 -7.78 35.36
CA LYS A 426 20.17 -7.99 34.29
C LYS A 426 20.82 -7.61 32.95
N PRO A 427 20.81 -8.48 31.92
CA PRO A 427 21.18 -8.05 30.59
C PRO A 427 20.26 -6.91 30.20
N SER A 428 20.82 -5.74 29.89
CA SER A 428 20.04 -4.67 29.29
C SER A 428 19.41 -5.21 27.99
N PRO A 429 18.13 -4.91 27.73
CA PRO A 429 17.51 -5.31 26.46
C PRO A 429 18.35 -4.77 25.31
N SER A 430 18.59 -5.60 24.28
CA SER A 430 19.32 -5.16 23.09
C SER A 430 18.55 -4.00 22.44
N PRO A 431 19.25 -2.99 21.88
CA PRO A 431 18.56 -1.93 21.14
C PRO A 431 17.77 -2.51 19.97
N VAL A 432 16.69 -1.83 19.56
CA VAL A 432 15.97 -2.15 18.31
C VAL A 432 16.75 -1.49 17.18
N ALA A 433 17.23 -2.30 16.23
CA ALA A 433 18.09 -1.83 15.15
C ALA A 433 17.38 -0.72 14.33
N GLY A 434 18.13 0.31 13.94
CA GLY A 434 17.60 1.47 13.19
C GLY A 434 16.94 2.56 14.06
N PHE A 435 16.37 2.22 15.21
CA PHE A 435 15.62 3.15 16.08
C PHE A 435 16.44 3.72 17.25
N GLY A 436 17.58 3.12 17.58
CA GLY A 436 18.59 3.70 18.47
C GLY A 436 19.85 4.05 17.68
N GLU A 437 20.65 4.99 18.19
CA GLU A 437 22.00 5.21 17.65
C GLU A 437 22.82 3.91 17.79
N LEU A 438 23.48 3.50 16.70
CA LEU A 438 24.60 2.58 16.80
C LEU A 438 25.74 3.33 17.50
N ALA A 439 25.74 3.34 18.83
CA ALA A 439 26.95 3.65 19.57
C ALA A 439 27.96 2.54 19.25
N TRP A 440 28.89 2.82 18.33
CA TRP A 440 30.13 2.07 18.27
C TRP A 440 30.82 2.27 19.62
N GLN A 441 30.68 1.29 20.52
CA GLN A 441 31.52 1.22 21.72
C GLN A 441 32.88 0.63 21.38
#